data_AF-A0AA41L6Y2-F1
#
_entry.id   AF-A0AA41L6Y2-F1
#
_cell.length_a   1.000
_cell.length_b   1.000
_cell.length_c   1.000
_cell.angle_alpha   90.00
_cell.angle_beta   90.00
_cell.angle_gamma   90.00
#
_symmetry.space_group_name_H-M   'P 1'
#
loop_
_entity.id
_entity.type
_entity.pdbx_description
1 polymer ?
#
loop_
_entity_poly.entity_id
_entity_poly.type
_entity_poly.pdbx_seq_one_letter_code
_entity_poly.pdbx_strand_id
1 'polypeptide(L)'
;VEAGDAQQQSNDAWVGVNVIGGEERTNYPLTLSVDDLGEDFVLTVQVDQSISAERVGAYVQEALAQLVNALETRPAAALDALNVLPQDELRLMLEQWNATDAAREPELCLHELFERQAAASPEAVAVSDERDSLSYRQLNERANQLARHLAALGVAPDARVAVCAERGVGMVVALLAI
;
A
#
# COMPACT_ATOMS: atom_id res chain seq x y z
N VAL A 1 7.56 59.97 8.99
CA VAL A 1 7.33 60.65 7.70
C VAL A 1 7.78 59.68 6.62
N GLU A 2 6.87 59.37 5.69
CA GLU A 2 7.04 58.63 4.43
C GLU A 2 7.27 57.11 4.46
N ALA A 3 6.21 56.36 4.79
CA ALA A 3 5.92 55.02 4.23
C ALA A 3 4.41 54.66 4.34
N GLY A 4 3.53 55.65 4.42
CA GLY A 4 2.09 55.48 4.68
C GLY A 4 1.16 55.81 3.51
N ASP A 5 1.66 56.34 2.39
CA ASP A 5 0.79 56.93 1.35
C ASP A 5 0.55 56.03 0.12
N ALA A 6 1.27 54.92 -0.05
CA ALA A 6 1.13 54.06 -1.24
C ALA A 6 -0.02 53.03 -1.13
N GLN A 7 -0.35 52.56 0.07
CA GLN A 7 -1.44 51.60 0.27
C GLN A 7 -2.82 52.29 0.38
N GLN A 8 -2.85 53.54 0.87
CA GLN A 8 -4.10 54.30 1.04
C GLN A 8 -4.66 54.86 -0.28
N GLN A 9 -3.81 55.13 -1.29
CA GLN A 9 -4.25 55.73 -2.57
C GLN A 9 -4.92 54.73 -3.52
N SER A 10 -4.77 53.42 -3.32
CA SER A 10 -5.41 52.42 -4.19
C SER A 10 -6.81 51.99 -3.72
N ASN A 11 -7.23 52.38 -2.50
CA ASN A 11 -8.53 52.01 -1.94
C ASN A 11 -9.66 52.98 -2.33
N ASP A 12 -9.34 54.19 -2.80
CA ASP A 12 -10.35 55.21 -3.15
C ASP A 12 -10.92 55.01 -4.57
N ALA A 13 -10.28 54.19 -5.40
CA ALA A 13 -10.74 53.86 -6.74
C ALA A 13 -11.87 52.81 -6.77
N TRP A 14 -12.18 52.19 -5.63
CA TRP A 14 -13.04 51.00 -5.55
C TRP A 14 -14.04 51.05 -4.39
N VAL A 15 -14.56 52.25 -4.06
CA VAL A 15 -15.66 52.39 -3.09
C VAL A 15 -16.91 51.68 -3.63
N GLY A 16 -17.28 50.56 -3.02
CA GLY A 16 -18.44 49.74 -3.40
C GLY A 16 -18.11 48.43 -4.12
N VAL A 17 -16.83 48.12 -4.35
CA VAL A 17 -16.41 46.82 -4.88
C VAL A 17 -16.00 45.90 -3.73
N ASN A 18 -16.69 44.77 -3.63
CA ASN A 18 -16.32 43.68 -2.73
C ASN A 18 -15.47 42.69 -3.54
N VAL A 19 -14.19 42.54 -3.19
CA VAL A 19 -13.32 41.58 -3.86
C VAL A 19 -13.73 40.18 -3.41
N ILE A 20 -14.31 39.41 -4.32
CA ILE A 20 -14.83 38.06 -4.05
C ILE A 20 -13.71 37.01 -4.20
N GLY A 21 -12.62 37.34 -4.90
CA GLY A 21 -11.42 36.52 -5.06
C GLY A 21 -10.54 36.97 -6.24
N GLY A 22 -9.29 36.53 -6.26
CA GLY A 22 -8.36 36.68 -7.38
C GLY A 22 -7.80 35.32 -7.79
N GLU A 23 -7.87 34.99 -9.07
CA GLU A 23 -7.32 33.73 -9.60
C GLU A 23 -6.03 34.03 -10.37
N GLU A 24 -4.90 33.74 -9.74
CA GLU A 24 -3.58 33.85 -10.38
C GLU A 24 -3.25 32.52 -11.08
N ARG A 25 -3.04 32.54 -12.40
CA ARG A 25 -2.72 31.35 -13.19
C ARG A 25 -1.21 31.14 -13.26
N THR A 26 -0.71 30.13 -12.56
CA THR A 26 0.67 29.67 -12.68
C THR A 26 0.79 28.51 -13.66
N ASN A 27 1.85 28.45 -14.47
CA ASN A 27 2.14 27.32 -15.38
C ASN A 27 2.67 26.05 -14.66
N TYR A 28 2.51 25.99 -13.33
CA TYR A 28 3.00 24.91 -12.48
C TYR A 28 1.83 24.05 -11.97
N PRO A 29 2.00 22.72 -11.89
CA PRO A 29 0.95 21.81 -11.44
C PRO A 29 0.64 21.92 -9.93
N LEU A 30 1.50 22.61 -9.17
CA LEU A 30 1.33 22.91 -7.75
C LEU A 30 2.06 24.22 -7.42
N THR A 31 1.36 25.11 -6.75
CA THR A 31 1.86 26.35 -6.16
C THR A 31 1.34 26.44 -4.74
N LEU A 32 2.23 26.73 -3.78
CA LEU A 32 1.89 27.02 -2.40
C LEU A 32 2.40 28.43 -2.09
N SER A 33 1.50 29.31 -1.71
CA SER A 33 1.82 30.66 -1.23
C SER A 33 1.58 30.72 0.27
N VAL A 34 2.48 31.40 0.98
CA VAL A 34 2.39 31.62 2.43
C VAL A 34 2.32 33.11 2.66
N ASP A 35 1.19 33.57 3.18
CA ASP A 35 1.02 34.96 3.58
C ASP A 35 1.21 35.08 5.09
N ASP A 36 2.17 35.92 5.49
CA ASP A 36 2.43 36.26 6.89
C ASP A 36 1.56 37.46 7.28
N LEU A 37 0.60 37.25 8.18
CA LEU A 37 -0.29 38.29 8.71
C LEU A 37 0.23 38.90 10.02
N GLY A 38 1.45 38.54 10.43
CA GLY A 38 2.11 38.98 11.66
C GLY A 38 1.79 38.12 12.88
N GLU A 39 0.52 37.78 13.10
CA GLU A 39 0.10 36.87 14.19
C GLU A 39 -0.13 35.44 13.72
N ASP A 40 -0.53 35.26 12.47
CA ASP A 40 -0.87 33.98 11.85
C ASP A 40 -0.31 33.88 10.43
N PHE A 41 -0.25 32.66 9.90
CA PHE A 41 0.06 32.39 8.50
C PHE A 41 -1.17 31.89 7.75
N VAL A 42 -1.36 32.36 6.52
CA VAL A 42 -2.34 31.81 5.58
C VAL A 42 -1.62 31.01 4.51
N LEU A 43 -2.06 29.77 4.32
CA LEU A 43 -1.55 28.88 3.28
C LEU A 43 -2.54 28.85 2.12
N THR A 44 -2.13 29.34 0.96
CA THR A 44 -2.92 29.27 -0.27
C THR A 44 -2.34 28.20 -1.18
N VAL A 45 -3.07 27.10 -1.37
CA VAL A 45 -2.68 25.98 -2.23
C VAL A 45 -3.43 26.07 -3.56
N GLN A 46 -2.68 26.17 -4.65
CA GLN A 46 -3.20 26.07 -6.01
C GLN A 46 -2.60 24.83 -6.66
N VAL A 47 -3.44 23.93 -7.16
CA VAL A 47 -2.98 22.69 -7.80
C VAL A 47 -3.78 22.43 -9.07
N ASP A 48 -3.20 21.62 -9.94
CA ASP A 48 -3.94 21.00 -11.04
C ASP A 48 -5.12 20.17 -10.51
N GLN A 49 -6.21 20.07 -11.30
CA GLN A 49 -7.44 19.38 -10.91
C GLN A 49 -7.26 17.89 -10.59
N SER A 50 -6.18 17.27 -11.07
CA SER A 50 -5.84 15.89 -10.73
C SER A 50 -5.35 15.70 -9.28
N ILE A 51 -5.06 16.80 -8.57
CA ILE A 51 -4.50 16.80 -7.21
C ILE A 51 -5.51 17.43 -6.25
N SER A 52 -5.65 16.87 -5.05
CA SER A 52 -6.46 17.47 -3.99
C SER A 52 -5.69 18.61 -3.31
N ALA A 53 -6.15 19.84 -3.50
CA ALA A 53 -5.61 21.02 -2.83
C ALA A 53 -5.72 20.91 -1.30
N GLU A 54 -6.85 20.39 -0.81
CA GLU A 54 -7.11 20.16 0.61
C GLU A 54 -6.09 19.20 1.23
N ARG A 55 -5.79 18.10 0.54
CA ARG A 55 -4.84 17.09 1.02
C ARG A 55 -3.41 17.63 1.05
N VAL A 56 -3.02 18.40 0.03
CA VAL A 56 -1.72 19.10 0.02
C VAL A 56 -1.64 20.11 1.17
N GLY A 57 -2.71 20.88 1.40
CA GLY A 57 -2.77 21.82 2.52
C GLY A 57 -2.63 21.12 3.88
N ALA A 58 -3.34 20.00 4.08
CA ALA A 58 -3.25 19.20 5.29
C ALA A 58 -1.84 18.65 5.53
N TYR A 59 -1.13 18.23 4.48
CA TYR A 59 0.26 17.76 4.59
C TYR A 59 1.21 18.87 5.02
N VAL A 60 1.10 20.05 4.38
CA VAL A 60 1.95 21.19 4.73
C VAL A 60 1.66 21.65 6.16
N GLN A 61 0.40 21.69 6.56
CA GLN A 61 0.00 22.03 7.92
C GLN A 61 0.56 21.04 8.95
N GLU A 62 0.46 19.73 8.70
CA GLU A 62 1.02 18.71 9.59
C GLU A 62 2.55 18.84 9.66
N ALA A 63 3.23 19.03 8.52
CA ALA A 63 4.68 19.23 8.49
C ALA A 63 5.12 20.45 9.31
N LEU A 64 4.42 21.58 9.18
CA LEU A 64 4.70 22.79 9.95
C LEU A 64 4.48 22.57 11.45
N ALA A 65 3.37 21.91 11.83
CA ALA A 65 3.09 21.60 13.22
C ALA A 65 4.17 20.67 13.82
N GLN A 66 4.59 19.64 13.10
CA GLN A 66 5.66 18.73 13.52
C GLN A 66 7.01 19.42 13.59
N LEU A 67 7.30 20.35 12.67
CA LEU A 67 8.52 21.15 12.70
C LEU A 67 8.58 22.08 13.92
N VAL A 68 7.50 22.81 14.21
CA VAL A 68 7.42 23.67 15.39
C VAL A 68 7.61 22.85 16.67
N ASN A 69 6.89 21.72 16.78
CA ASN A 69 7.03 20.82 17.92
C ASN A 69 8.47 20.28 18.07
N ALA A 70 9.11 19.88 16.97
CA ALA A 70 10.48 19.40 16.99
C ALA A 70 11.46 20.49 17.42
N LEU A 71 11.29 21.73 16.96
CA LEU A 71 12.13 22.85 17.39
C LEU A 71 12.00 23.14 18.90
N GLU A 72 10.81 23.00 19.46
CA GLU A 72 10.57 23.21 20.90
C GLU A 72 11.07 22.06 21.77
N THR A 73 10.87 20.81 21.33
CA THR A 73 11.09 19.63 22.17
C THR A 73 12.40 18.90 21.89
N ARG A 74 12.84 18.87 20.63
CA ARG A 74 13.99 18.08 20.14
C ARG A 74 14.66 18.78 18.93
N PRO A 75 15.30 19.95 19.11
CA PRO A 75 15.82 20.75 18.00
C PRO A 75 16.95 20.07 17.22
N ALA A 76 17.59 19.04 17.78
CA ALA A 76 18.59 18.22 17.11
C ALA A 76 18.01 17.02 16.34
N ALA A 77 16.67 16.88 16.29
CA ALA A 77 16.02 15.84 15.49
C ALA A 77 16.32 16.03 14.00
N ALA A 78 16.53 14.93 13.29
CA ALA A 78 16.70 14.96 11.85
C ALA A 78 15.37 15.33 11.16
N LEU A 79 15.45 16.08 10.08
CA LEU A 79 14.29 16.59 9.36
C LEU A 79 13.42 15.47 8.76
N ASP A 80 14.05 14.36 8.37
CA ASP A 80 13.39 13.16 7.81
C ASP A 80 12.61 12.35 8.86
N ALA A 81 12.80 12.64 10.15
CA ALA A 81 12.03 12.03 11.22
C ALA A 81 10.67 12.73 11.45
N LEU A 82 10.40 13.85 10.78
CA LEU A 82 9.13 14.56 10.88
C LEU A 82 8.08 13.89 10.01
N ASN A 83 6.95 13.56 10.62
CA ASN A 83 5.80 13.05 9.87
C ASN A 83 5.13 14.21 9.13
N VAL A 84 4.72 13.97 7.90
CA VAL A 84 3.99 14.93 7.05
C VAL A 84 2.55 14.45 6.83
N LEU A 85 2.24 13.20 7.17
CA LEU A 85 0.90 12.63 7.00
C LEU A 85 0.01 12.95 8.20
N PRO A 86 -1.18 13.51 7.97
CA PRO A 86 -2.24 13.59 8.96
C PRO A 86 -2.54 12.24 9.61
N GLN A 87 -2.87 12.26 10.90
CA GLN A 87 -3.04 11.04 11.71
C GLN A 87 -4.17 10.12 11.21
N ASP A 88 -5.23 10.70 10.66
CA ASP A 88 -6.35 9.99 10.07
C ASP A 88 -5.95 9.24 8.80
N GLU A 89 -5.12 9.86 7.95
CA GLU A 89 -4.57 9.22 6.76
C GLU A 89 -3.54 8.13 7.12
N LEU A 90 -2.68 8.39 8.11
CA LEU A 90 -1.76 7.38 8.63
C LEU A 90 -2.52 6.13 9.12
N ARG A 91 -3.62 6.34 9.85
CA ARG A 91 -4.49 5.26 10.32
C ARG A 91 -5.15 4.51 9.18
N LEU A 92 -5.63 5.21 8.15
CA LEU A 92 -6.18 4.57 6.94
C LEU A 92 -5.15 3.64 6.30
N MET A 93 -3.92 4.13 6.12
CA MET A 93 -2.84 3.38 5.48
C MET A 93 -2.35 2.20 6.32
N LEU A 94 -2.16 2.40 7.62
CA LEU A 94 -1.55 1.39 8.50
C LEU A 94 -2.54 0.36 9.00
N GLU A 95 -3.79 0.76 9.28
CA GLU A 95 -4.77 -0.11 9.91
C GLU A 95 -5.83 -0.57 8.90
N GLN A 96 -6.49 0.37 8.23
CA GLN A 96 -7.69 0.03 7.45
C GLN A 96 -7.34 -0.71 6.15
N TRP A 97 -6.33 -0.24 5.42
CA TRP A 97 -5.88 -0.91 4.20
C TRP A 97 -5.10 -2.21 4.48
N ASN A 98 -4.49 -2.33 5.67
CA ASN A 98 -3.77 -3.54 6.07
C ASN A 98 -4.58 -4.47 6.98
N ALA A 99 -5.89 -4.26 7.11
CA ALA A 99 -6.78 -5.10 7.89
C ALA A 99 -6.94 -6.49 7.24
N THR A 100 -5.89 -7.30 7.35
CA THR A 100 -5.76 -8.65 6.77
C THR A 100 -5.97 -9.75 7.82
N ASP A 101 -6.37 -9.36 9.04
CA ASP A 101 -6.82 -10.25 10.12
C ASP A 101 -8.15 -10.93 9.74
N ALA A 102 -8.10 -11.79 8.72
CA ALA A 102 -9.08 -12.83 8.53
C ALA A 102 -8.75 -13.96 9.51
N ALA A 103 -9.79 -14.66 10.02
CA ALA A 103 -9.61 -15.87 10.79
C ALA A 103 -8.77 -16.87 9.97
N ARG A 104 -7.48 -16.93 10.28
CA ARG A 104 -6.54 -17.80 9.58
C ARG A 104 -6.82 -19.20 10.07
N GLU A 105 -7.20 -20.09 9.15
CA GLU A 105 -7.18 -21.52 9.45
C GLU A 105 -5.78 -21.90 9.94
N PRO A 106 -5.66 -22.93 10.81
CA PRO A 106 -4.37 -23.36 11.34
C PRO A 106 -3.33 -23.50 10.22
N GLU A 107 -2.06 -23.22 10.54
CA GLU A 107 -0.90 -23.30 9.65
C GLU A 107 -0.67 -24.73 9.14
N LEU A 108 -1.57 -25.21 8.29
CA LEU A 108 -1.47 -26.48 7.59
C LEU A 108 -0.63 -26.26 6.35
N CYS A 109 0.26 -27.21 6.08
CA CYS A 109 0.96 -27.27 4.81
C CYS A 109 -0.02 -27.58 3.69
N LEU A 110 0.32 -27.17 2.46
CA LEU A 110 -0.51 -27.44 1.28
C LEU A 110 -0.82 -28.94 1.11
N HIS A 111 0.16 -29.81 1.36
CA HIS A 111 -0.03 -31.26 1.27
C HIS A 111 -1.04 -31.77 2.30
N GLU A 112 -1.08 -31.21 3.52
CA GLU A 112 -2.04 -31.61 4.56
C GLU A 112 -3.47 -31.19 4.19
N LEU A 113 -3.65 -29.98 3.61
CA LEU A 113 -4.94 -29.54 3.07
C LEU A 113 -5.41 -30.47 1.95
N PHE A 114 -4.47 -30.90 1.09
CA PHE A 114 -4.77 -31.83 0.00
C PHE A 114 -5.15 -33.22 0.54
N GLU A 115 -4.43 -33.76 1.52
CA GLU A 115 -4.72 -35.05 2.15
C GLU A 115 -6.09 -35.06 2.83
N ARG A 116 -6.49 -33.95 3.48
CA ARG A 116 -7.85 -33.79 4.02
C ARG A 116 -8.91 -33.85 2.94
N GLN A 117 -8.70 -33.15 1.83
CA GLN A 117 -9.62 -33.19 0.69
C GLN A 117 -9.66 -34.60 0.06
N ALA A 118 -8.53 -35.28 -0.03
CA ALA A 118 -8.45 -36.64 -0.56
C ALA A 118 -9.13 -37.68 0.33
N ALA A 119 -9.11 -37.48 1.65
CA ALA A 119 -9.88 -38.29 2.58
C ALA A 119 -11.39 -37.99 2.51
N ALA A 120 -11.76 -36.72 2.32
CA ALA A 120 -13.16 -36.29 2.27
C ALA A 120 -13.88 -36.69 0.96
N SER A 121 -13.17 -36.73 -0.17
CA SER A 121 -13.76 -37.03 -1.49
C SER A 121 -12.81 -37.87 -2.35
N PRO A 122 -12.52 -39.12 -1.94
CA PRO A 122 -11.44 -39.93 -2.53
C PRO A 122 -11.64 -40.28 -4.01
N GLU A 123 -12.89 -40.51 -4.42
CA GLU A 123 -13.23 -40.92 -5.78
C GLU A 123 -13.58 -39.75 -6.71
N ALA A 124 -13.60 -38.51 -6.20
CA ALA A 124 -13.77 -37.33 -7.04
C ALA A 124 -12.51 -37.11 -7.90
N VAL A 125 -12.72 -36.69 -9.15
CA VAL A 125 -11.62 -36.34 -10.07
C VAL A 125 -10.90 -35.10 -9.54
N ALA A 126 -9.58 -35.22 -9.32
CA ALA A 126 -8.72 -34.13 -8.85
C ALA A 126 -7.99 -33.44 -10.00
N VAL A 127 -7.53 -34.22 -10.98
CA VAL A 127 -6.83 -33.72 -12.17
C VAL A 127 -7.19 -34.58 -13.37
N SER A 128 -7.42 -33.94 -14.51
CA SER A 128 -7.57 -34.63 -15.78
C SER A 128 -6.93 -33.83 -16.92
N ASP A 129 -6.35 -34.54 -17.88
CA ASP A 129 -5.94 -34.02 -19.17
C ASP A 129 -6.60 -34.85 -20.29
N GLU A 130 -6.17 -34.67 -21.54
CA GLU A 130 -6.74 -35.38 -22.70
C GLU A 130 -6.52 -36.90 -22.65
N ARG A 131 -5.52 -37.37 -21.90
CA ARG A 131 -5.07 -38.77 -21.90
C ARG A 131 -5.44 -39.48 -20.61
N ASP A 132 -5.31 -38.80 -19.48
CA ASP A 132 -5.42 -39.39 -18.16
C ASP A 132 -6.32 -38.55 -17.23
N SER A 133 -6.94 -39.23 -16.27
CA SER A 133 -7.69 -38.62 -15.17
C SER A 133 -7.36 -39.36 -13.88
N LEU A 134 -7.06 -38.61 -12.82
CA LEU A 134 -6.80 -39.14 -11.49
C LEU A 134 -7.82 -38.62 -10.49
N SER A 135 -8.33 -39.53 -9.66
CA SER A 135 -9.07 -39.15 -8.46
C SER A 135 -8.15 -38.54 -7.40
N TYR A 136 -8.72 -37.85 -6.42
CA TYR A 136 -7.96 -37.34 -5.29
C TYR A 136 -7.14 -38.42 -4.58
N ARG A 137 -7.73 -39.62 -4.38
CA ARG A 137 -7.02 -40.75 -3.78
C ARG A 137 -5.82 -41.18 -4.63
N GLN A 138 -6.01 -41.35 -5.94
CA GLN A 138 -4.95 -41.79 -6.84
C GLN A 138 -3.82 -40.77 -6.95
N LEU A 139 -4.16 -39.48 -7.01
CA LEU A 139 -3.18 -38.40 -7.05
C LEU A 139 -2.37 -38.35 -5.74
N ASN A 140 -3.04 -38.45 -4.59
CA ASN A 140 -2.37 -38.48 -3.28
C ASN A 140 -1.42 -39.68 -3.13
N GLU A 141 -1.87 -40.88 -3.53
CA GLU A 141 -1.07 -42.10 -3.49
C GLU A 141 0.20 -41.97 -4.35
N ARG A 142 0.09 -41.45 -5.58
CA ARG A 142 1.23 -41.26 -6.48
C ARG A 142 2.20 -40.19 -5.99
N ALA A 143 1.68 -39.06 -5.49
CA ALA A 143 2.51 -38.00 -4.90
C ALA A 143 3.27 -38.53 -3.68
N ASN A 144 2.61 -39.27 -2.79
CA ASN A 144 3.23 -39.85 -1.60
C ASN A 144 4.29 -40.93 -1.92
N GLN A 145 4.09 -41.69 -2.99
CA GLN A 145 5.13 -42.62 -3.48
C GLN A 145 6.36 -41.86 -3.97
N LEU A 146 6.18 -40.80 -4.76
CA LEU A 146 7.27 -39.98 -5.26
C LEU A 146 8.00 -39.24 -4.12
N ALA A 147 7.27 -38.67 -3.16
CA ALA A 147 7.85 -37.99 -2.00
C ALA A 147 8.76 -38.91 -1.18
N ARG A 148 8.32 -40.16 -0.92
CA ARG A 148 9.14 -41.17 -0.25
C ARG A 148 10.37 -41.56 -1.06
N HIS A 149 10.24 -41.65 -2.39
CA HIS A 149 11.37 -41.93 -3.26
C HIS A 149 12.41 -40.79 -3.22
N LEU A 150 11.96 -39.54 -3.28
CA LEU A 150 12.83 -38.36 -3.16
C LEU A 150 13.53 -38.33 -1.79
N ALA A 151 12.80 -38.60 -0.70
CA ALA A 151 13.39 -38.71 0.64
C ALA A 151 14.46 -39.80 0.71
N ALA A 152 14.23 -40.97 0.08
CA ALA A 152 15.23 -42.04 0.00
C ALA A 152 16.47 -41.67 -0.82
N LEU A 153 16.36 -40.73 -1.77
CA LEU A 153 17.48 -40.14 -2.51
C LEU A 153 18.23 -39.04 -1.73
N GLY A 154 17.81 -38.74 -0.49
CA GLY A 154 18.45 -37.76 0.38
C GLY A 154 17.87 -36.34 0.25
N VAL A 155 16.70 -36.17 -0.38
CA VAL A 155 16.00 -34.88 -0.37
C VAL A 155 15.49 -34.59 1.04
N ALA A 156 15.85 -33.43 1.57
CA ALA A 156 15.48 -32.93 2.89
C ALA A 156 14.77 -31.57 2.76
N PRO A 157 14.14 -31.04 3.83
CA PRO A 157 13.64 -29.67 3.82
C PRO A 157 14.69 -28.67 3.34
N ASP A 158 14.25 -27.63 2.64
CA ASP A 158 15.09 -26.62 1.96
C ASP A 158 15.99 -27.12 0.82
N ALA A 159 15.92 -28.42 0.47
CA ALA A 159 16.60 -28.94 -0.71
C ALA A 159 15.96 -28.43 -2.01
N ARG A 160 16.78 -28.25 -3.05
CA ARG A 160 16.33 -27.81 -4.36
C ARG A 160 16.07 -29.01 -5.26
N VAL A 161 14.82 -29.19 -5.69
CA VAL A 161 14.41 -30.23 -6.63
C VAL A 161 13.91 -29.57 -7.92
N ALA A 162 14.52 -29.91 -9.06
CA ALA A 162 14.09 -29.41 -10.36
C ALA A 162 13.00 -30.31 -10.94
N VAL A 163 11.91 -29.71 -11.44
CA VAL A 163 10.84 -30.42 -12.15
C VAL A 163 10.99 -30.17 -13.65
N CYS A 164 11.43 -31.19 -14.38
CA CYS A 164 11.55 -31.16 -15.84
C CYS A 164 10.49 -32.09 -16.45
N ALA A 165 9.24 -31.65 -16.44
CA ALA A 165 8.11 -32.41 -16.99
C ALA A 165 7.27 -31.52 -17.93
N GLU A 166 6.67 -32.12 -18.95
CA GLU A 166 5.65 -31.45 -19.76
C GLU A 166 4.38 -31.21 -18.94
N ARG A 167 3.54 -30.27 -19.39
CA ARG A 167 2.24 -30.00 -18.75
C ARG A 167 1.36 -31.24 -18.85
N GLY A 168 0.93 -31.76 -17.71
CA GLY A 168 0.01 -32.89 -17.61
C GLY A 168 -0.06 -33.45 -16.19
N VAL A 169 -0.73 -34.59 -16.04
CA VAL A 169 -0.90 -35.25 -14.74
C VAL A 169 0.42 -35.49 -14.01
N GLY A 170 1.48 -35.90 -14.73
CA GLY A 170 2.80 -36.17 -14.15
C GLY A 170 3.45 -34.95 -13.49
N MET A 171 3.25 -33.75 -14.05
CA MET A 171 3.76 -32.50 -13.46
C MET A 171 3.05 -32.18 -12.14
N VAL A 172 1.73 -32.38 -12.07
CA VAL A 172 0.96 -32.14 -10.84
C VAL A 172 1.37 -33.12 -9.74
N VAL A 173 1.60 -34.38 -10.08
CA VAL A 173 2.14 -35.38 -9.14
C VAL A 173 3.50 -34.92 -8.59
N ALA A 174 4.39 -34.42 -9.44
CA ALA A 174 5.71 -33.95 -9.03
C ALA A 174 5.62 -32.73 -8.09
N LEU A 175 4.77 -31.75 -8.41
CA LEU A 175 4.59 -30.54 -7.61
C LEU A 175 3.97 -30.82 -6.23
N LEU A 176 3.09 -31.82 -6.13
CA LEU A 176 2.49 -32.20 -4.85
C LEU A 176 3.45 -33.03 -3.98
N ALA A 177 4.43 -33.70 -4.59
CA ALA A 177 5.38 -34.57 -3.91
C ALA A 177 6.63 -33.84 -3.35
N ILE A 178 6.90 -32.63 -3.81
CA ILE A 178 8.07 -31.79 -3.46
C ILE A 178 7.65 -30.72 -2.47
#